data_AF-A0AAP4AAQ2-F1
#
_entry.id   AF-A0AAP4AAQ2-F1
#
_cell.length_a   1.000
_cell.length_b   1.000
_cell.length_c   1.000
_cell.angle_alpha   90.00
_cell.angle_beta   90.00
_cell.angle_gamma   90.00
#
_symmetry.space_group_name_H-M   'P 1'
#
loop_
_entity.id
_entity.type
_entity.pdbx_description
1 polymer ?
#
loop_
_entity_poly.entity_id
_entity_poly.type
_entity_poly.pdbx_seq_one_letter_code
_entity_poly.pdbx_strand_id
1 'polypeptide(L)'
;MDVRIYKINTGITGRNFSSDKRSNFPIGGKSNSFYSIGNLMRGIEDFYLEGNLYFIDKEEELERFCNPLGDRWVAKKKYYISHPKKERENYLLEASKFHEYIFMEQLLEIANYIHCELNINYLKIEVEEGNDFSSYNNVPIEEMNLKDHGKAELKGDKTLEINWSENVNSQNEFLWIEDFEGLVNKVQELKASNKSREKDNFYETSFEGEKSSLREALIKEEEVESSLGERGISYILEIDNSFGISEKIGKKIGVNPTWLKKCSFKLVF
;
A
#
# COMPACT_ATOMS: atom_id res chain seq x y z
N MET A 1 -12.21 -3.88 -4.27
CA MET A 1 -12.49 -2.44 -4.03
C MET A 1 -12.53 -1.77 -5.38
N ASP A 2 -13.59 -1.04 -5.70
CA ASP A 2 -13.69 -0.31 -6.98
C ASP A 2 -13.37 1.17 -6.74
N VAL A 3 -12.34 1.66 -7.43
CA VAL A 3 -11.94 3.07 -7.34
C VAL A 3 -12.80 3.97 -8.24
N ARG A 4 -13.00 5.21 -7.81
CA ARG A 4 -13.67 6.24 -8.60
C ARG A 4 -12.64 6.99 -9.44
N ILE A 5 -12.92 7.18 -10.72
CA ILE A 5 -12.06 7.90 -11.66
C ILE A 5 -12.67 9.27 -11.92
N TYR A 6 -11.88 10.34 -11.81
CA TYR A 6 -12.32 11.72 -12.01
C TYR A 6 -11.59 12.36 -13.20
N LYS A 7 -12.29 13.25 -13.88
CA LYS A 7 -11.71 14.15 -14.90
C LYS A 7 -12.02 15.60 -14.53
N ILE A 8 -10.98 16.37 -14.28
CA ILE A 8 -11.08 17.78 -13.87
C ILE A 8 -11.15 18.66 -15.13
N ASN A 9 -12.17 19.52 -15.21
CA ASN A 9 -12.46 20.41 -16.34
C ASN A 9 -12.83 21.84 -15.89
N THR A 10 -12.13 22.42 -14.90
CA THR A 10 -12.47 23.74 -14.32
C THR A 10 -12.10 24.97 -15.18
N GLY A 11 -11.65 24.78 -16.42
CA GLY A 11 -11.29 25.86 -17.35
C GLY A 11 -12.49 26.69 -17.85
N ILE A 12 -12.22 27.86 -18.47
CA ILE A 12 -13.23 28.82 -18.99
C ILE A 12 -14.27 28.15 -19.90
N THR A 13 -13.85 27.17 -20.72
CA THR A 13 -14.75 26.39 -21.56
C THR A 13 -15.63 25.42 -20.77
N GLY A 14 -15.21 24.89 -19.62
CA GLY A 14 -16.01 23.96 -18.80
C GLY A 14 -17.24 24.61 -18.17
N ARG A 15 -17.13 25.88 -17.75
CA ARG A 15 -18.23 26.65 -17.13
C ARG A 15 -19.45 26.89 -18.03
N ASN A 16 -19.25 26.89 -19.36
CA ASN A 16 -20.33 27.19 -20.30
C ASN A 16 -21.11 25.95 -20.76
N PHE A 17 -20.76 24.73 -20.33
CA PHE A 17 -21.39 23.48 -20.77
C PHE A 17 -22.05 22.67 -19.64
N SER A 18 -22.06 23.16 -18.40
CA SER A 18 -22.49 22.41 -17.21
C SER A 18 -23.92 22.70 -16.73
N SER A 19 -24.81 23.23 -17.59
CA SER A 19 -26.15 23.65 -17.11
C SER A 19 -27.07 22.49 -16.74
N ASP A 20 -26.76 21.24 -17.14
CA ASP A 20 -27.63 20.10 -16.87
C ASP A 20 -26.85 18.81 -16.59
N LYS A 21 -26.81 18.43 -15.30
CA LYS A 21 -26.96 17.07 -14.73
C LYS A 21 -25.93 16.71 -13.63
N ARG A 22 -26.47 16.67 -12.40
CA ARG A 22 -26.13 15.91 -11.18
C ARG A 22 -24.70 15.35 -11.06
N SER A 23 -23.93 16.02 -10.20
CA SER A 23 -22.57 15.75 -9.75
C SER A 23 -22.36 14.54 -8.83
N ASN A 24 -23.15 13.44 -8.92
CA ASN A 24 -22.97 12.33 -7.95
C ASN A 24 -23.47 10.93 -8.41
N PHE A 25 -23.67 10.68 -9.71
CA PHE A 25 -24.14 9.36 -10.15
C PHE A 25 -23.25 8.71 -11.21
N PRO A 26 -22.99 7.39 -11.10
CA PRO A 26 -22.35 6.63 -12.16
C PRO A 26 -23.24 6.65 -13.40
N ILE A 27 -22.64 6.87 -14.58
CA ILE A 27 -23.35 6.83 -15.85
C ILE A 27 -23.68 5.36 -16.15
N GLY A 28 -24.90 4.96 -15.78
CA GLY A 28 -25.44 3.62 -16.02
C GLY A 28 -26.95 3.48 -15.79
N GLY A 29 -27.66 4.56 -15.47
CA GLY A 29 -29.11 4.56 -15.34
C GLY A 29 -29.79 4.81 -16.68
N LYS A 30 -30.44 3.79 -17.25
CA LYS A 30 -31.31 3.88 -18.44
C LYS A 30 -32.23 5.10 -18.34
N SER A 31 -31.91 6.18 -19.03
CA SER A 31 -32.87 7.22 -19.38
C SER A 31 -32.56 7.75 -20.77
N ASN A 32 -33.43 7.38 -21.71
CA ASN A 32 -33.47 7.93 -23.06
C ASN A 32 -33.71 9.45 -22.95
N SER A 33 -32.66 10.25 -23.14
CA SER A 33 -32.79 11.71 -23.12
C SER A 33 -31.72 12.33 -24.02
N PHE A 34 -32.07 12.41 -25.30
CA PHE A 34 -31.76 13.47 -26.27
C PHE A 34 -30.33 14.03 -26.33
N TYR A 35 -29.73 13.81 -27.50
CA TYR A 35 -28.59 14.50 -28.07
C TYR A 35 -28.64 16.03 -27.83
N SER A 36 -27.94 16.50 -26.79
CA SER A 36 -27.49 17.89 -26.74
C SER A 36 -26.12 17.99 -27.41
N ILE A 37 -25.92 19.03 -28.21
CA ILE A 37 -24.65 19.30 -28.92
C ILE A 37 -23.44 19.38 -27.97
N GLY A 38 -23.66 19.61 -26.67
CA GLY A 38 -22.62 19.54 -25.63
C GLY A 38 -22.08 18.14 -25.33
N ASN A 39 -22.83 17.06 -25.66
CA ASN A 39 -22.34 15.68 -25.58
C ASN A 39 -21.53 15.26 -26.81
N LEU A 40 -21.52 16.05 -27.89
CA LEU A 40 -20.81 15.71 -29.13
C LEU A 40 -19.29 15.92 -29.01
N MET A 41 -18.84 16.75 -28.06
CA MET A 41 -17.43 17.04 -27.78
C MET A 41 -16.90 16.38 -26.48
N ARG A 42 -17.75 15.66 -25.74
CA ARG A 42 -17.28 14.60 -24.82
C ARG A 42 -16.79 13.51 -25.75
N GLY A 43 -15.49 13.50 -26.03
CA GLY A 43 -14.91 12.63 -27.05
C GLY A 43 -15.47 11.22 -26.96
N ILE A 44 -15.78 10.63 -28.12
CA ILE A 44 -16.21 9.22 -28.28
C ILE A 44 -15.34 8.28 -27.44
N GLU A 45 -14.10 8.68 -27.17
CA GLU A 45 -13.19 8.07 -26.22
C GLU A 45 -13.82 7.77 -24.86
N ASP A 46 -14.49 8.70 -24.17
CA ASP A 46 -14.99 8.58 -22.78
C ASP A 46 -16.08 7.52 -22.58
N PHE A 47 -16.77 7.11 -23.66
CA PHE A 47 -17.88 6.15 -23.66
C PHE A 47 -17.50 4.76 -23.11
N TYR A 48 -16.22 4.38 -23.15
CA TYR A 48 -15.76 3.07 -22.67
C TYR A 48 -15.47 2.98 -21.15
N LEU A 49 -15.71 4.04 -20.38
CA LEU A 49 -15.50 4.09 -18.91
C LEU A 49 -16.80 3.95 -18.10
N GLU A 50 -17.88 3.46 -18.71
CA GLU A 50 -19.20 3.30 -18.09
C GLU A 50 -19.10 2.62 -16.71
N GLY A 51 -19.65 3.29 -15.69
CA GLY A 51 -19.70 2.81 -14.29
C GLY A 51 -18.92 3.67 -13.29
N ASN A 52 -17.66 4.04 -13.55
CA ASN A 52 -16.77 4.60 -12.51
C ASN A 52 -16.14 5.97 -12.85
N LEU A 53 -16.55 6.63 -13.95
CA LEU A 53 -16.05 7.95 -14.34
C LEU A 53 -16.95 9.10 -13.83
N TYR A 54 -16.31 10.09 -13.21
CA TYR A 54 -16.90 11.30 -12.65
C TYR A 54 -16.22 12.55 -13.25
N PHE A 55 -16.93 13.67 -13.28
CA PHE A 55 -16.41 14.94 -13.78
C PHE A 55 -16.46 16.00 -12.68
N ILE A 56 -15.38 16.77 -12.56
CA ILE A 56 -15.31 17.95 -11.68
C ILE A 56 -15.16 19.17 -12.60
N ASP A 57 -16.23 19.96 -12.74
CA ASP A 57 -16.26 21.14 -13.62
C ASP A 57 -16.34 22.47 -12.87
N LYS A 58 -16.47 22.42 -11.55
CA LYS A 58 -16.50 23.57 -10.63
C LYS A 58 -15.31 23.54 -9.68
N GLU A 59 -14.74 24.71 -9.42
CA GLU A 59 -13.61 24.85 -8.50
C GLU A 59 -14.05 24.55 -7.06
N GLU A 60 -15.28 24.90 -6.69
CA GLU A 60 -15.82 24.66 -5.34
C GLU A 60 -16.02 23.15 -5.04
N GLU A 61 -16.21 22.33 -6.07
CA GLU A 61 -16.25 20.87 -5.89
C GLU A 61 -14.84 20.30 -5.67
N LEU A 62 -13.82 20.95 -6.23
CA LEU A 62 -12.42 20.57 -6.10
C LEU A 62 -11.87 20.84 -4.69
N GLU A 63 -12.40 21.85 -4.00
CA GLU A 63 -12.06 22.18 -2.60
C GLU A 63 -12.35 21.04 -1.61
N ARG A 64 -13.22 20.08 -1.98
CA ARG A 64 -13.52 18.91 -1.16
C ARG A 64 -12.44 17.83 -1.23
N PHE A 65 -11.56 17.91 -2.22
CA PHE A 65 -10.51 16.93 -2.46
C PHE A 65 -9.15 17.44 -2.00
N CYS A 66 -8.31 16.51 -1.57
CA CYS A 66 -6.92 16.74 -1.25
C CYS A 66 -6.05 15.95 -2.24
N ASN A 67 -4.98 16.56 -2.72
CA ASN A 67 -3.91 15.84 -3.40
C ASN A 67 -2.81 15.52 -2.38
N PRO A 68 -2.64 14.25 -1.96
CA PRO A 68 -1.66 13.90 -0.93
C PRO A 68 -0.21 14.11 -1.37
N LEU A 69 0.04 14.24 -2.68
CA LEU A 69 1.37 14.57 -3.23
C LEU A 69 1.64 16.09 -3.23
N GLY A 70 0.67 16.92 -2.88
CA GLY A 70 0.79 18.38 -2.88
C GLY A 70 0.85 19.04 -4.26
N ASP A 71 0.74 18.26 -5.36
CA ASP A 71 0.73 18.82 -6.71
C ASP A 71 -0.53 19.65 -6.97
N ARG A 72 -0.38 20.69 -7.79
CA ARG A 72 -1.51 21.51 -8.26
C ARG A 72 -2.42 20.71 -9.21
N TRP A 73 -3.71 21.00 -9.18
CA TRP A 73 -4.69 20.41 -10.08
C TRP A 73 -4.44 20.80 -11.54
N VAL A 74 -4.55 19.82 -12.45
CA VAL A 74 -4.38 20.01 -13.89
C VAL A 74 -5.71 19.77 -14.59
N ALA A 75 -6.38 20.85 -14.96
CA ALA A 75 -7.73 20.85 -15.53
C ALA A 75 -7.83 20.42 -17.02
N LYS A 76 -6.75 19.92 -17.64
CA LYS A 76 -6.75 19.53 -19.07
C LYS A 76 -6.13 18.16 -19.28
N LYS A 77 -6.92 17.25 -19.84
CA LYS A 77 -6.50 15.92 -20.36
C LYS A 77 -5.88 14.97 -19.34
N LYS A 78 -6.05 15.20 -18.04
CA LYS A 78 -5.61 14.29 -16.98
C LYS A 78 -6.79 13.61 -16.31
N TYR A 79 -6.56 12.38 -15.89
CA TYR A 79 -7.46 11.63 -15.04
C TYR A 79 -6.88 11.55 -13.64
N TYR A 80 -7.79 11.44 -12.69
CA TYR A 80 -7.46 11.27 -11.29
C TYR A 80 -8.23 10.06 -10.74
N ILE A 81 -7.70 9.43 -9.70
CA ILE A 81 -8.27 8.23 -9.09
C ILE A 81 -8.41 8.49 -7.60
N SER A 82 -9.59 8.19 -7.04
CA SER A 82 -9.79 8.28 -5.59
C SER A 82 -8.99 7.23 -4.87
N HIS A 83 -8.56 7.54 -3.65
CA HIS A 83 -7.99 6.55 -2.76
C HIS A 83 -8.96 5.36 -2.53
N PRO A 84 -8.49 4.10 -2.47
CA PRO A 84 -9.34 2.93 -2.28
C PRO A 84 -9.98 2.86 -0.89
N LYS A 85 -9.27 3.38 0.13
CA LYS A 85 -9.74 3.41 1.53
C LYS A 85 -10.72 4.55 1.78
N LYS A 86 -11.81 4.25 2.48
CA LYS A 86 -12.93 5.17 2.71
C LYS A 86 -12.54 6.34 3.61
N GLU A 87 -11.66 6.08 4.55
CA GLU A 87 -11.07 7.05 5.48
C GLU A 87 -10.31 8.17 4.74
N ARG A 88 -9.89 7.91 3.50
CA ARG A 88 -9.19 8.83 2.62
C ARG A 88 -9.97 9.09 1.34
N GLU A 89 -11.30 8.99 1.37
CA GLU A 89 -12.10 9.09 0.14
C GLU A 89 -12.02 10.45 -0.56
N ASN A 90 -11.59 11.48 0.16
CA ASN A 90 -11.30 12.82 -0.34
C ASN A 90 -9.91 12.94 -0.99
N TYR A 91 -9.07 11.91 -0.92
CA TYR A 91 -7.77 11.91 -1.59
C TYR A 91 -7.95 11.59 -3.06
N LEU A 92 -7.39 12.45 -3.91
CA LEU A 92 -7.51 12.35 -5.35
C LEU A 92 -6.11 12.43 -5.98
N LEU A 93 -5.67 11.32 -6.55
CA LEU A 93 -4.33 11.13 -7.09
C LEU A 93 -4.34 11.22 -8.61
N GLU A 94 -3.33 11.84 -9.22
CA GLU A 94 -3.16 11.73 -10.68
C GLU A 94 -3.04 10.25 -11.07
N ALA A 95 -3.78 9.82 -12.09
CA ALA A 95 -3.86 8.41 -12.47
C ALA A 95 -2.49 7.78 -12.78
N SER A 96 -1.55 8.56 -13.32
CA SER A 96 -0.17 8.14 -13.60
C SER A 96 0.66 7.87 -12.34
N LYS A 97 0.31 8.49 -11.21
CA LYS A 97 1.02 8.37 -9.92
C LYS A 97 0.28 7.49 -8.90
N PHE A 98 -0.96 7.12 -9.19
CA PHE A 98 -1.86 6.43 -8.27
C PHE A 98 -1.26 5.13 -7.71
N HIS A 99 -0.81 4.21 -8.57
CA HIS A 99 -0.33 2.90 -8.11
C HIS A 99 0.93 2.99 -7.27
N GLU A 100 1.85 3.87 -7.67
CA GLU A 100 3.09 4.10 -6.91
C GLU A 100 2.77 4.63 -5.51
N TYR A 101 1.89 5.63 -5.40
CA TYR A 101 1.48 6.18 -4.11
C TYR A 101 0.81 5.12 -3.22
N ILE A 102 -0.17 4.39 -3.76
CA ILE A 102 -0.91 3.39 -2.96
C ILE A 102 0.00 2.26 -2.51
N PHE A 103 0.84 1.75 -3.40
CA PHE A 103 1.77 0.69 -3.05
C PHE A 103 2.76 1.14 -1.97
N MET A 104 3.32 2.35 -2.09
CA MET A 104 4.23 2.91 -1.10
C MET A 104 3.56 3.02 0.28
N GLU A 105 2.30 3.45 0.31
CA GLU A 105 1.52 3.53 1.54
C GLU A 105 1.30 2.15 2.17
N GLN A 106 0.92 1.15 1.36
CA GLN A 106 0.76 -0.25 1.81
C GLN A 106 2.07 -0.82 2.35
N LEU A 107 3.17 -0.66 1.61
CA LEU A 107 4.48 -1.20 1.98
C LEU A 107 5.01 -0.58 3.28
N LEU A 108 4.86 0.74 3.42
CA LEU A 108 5.21 1.47 4.64
C LEU A 108 4.44 0.92 5.84
N GLU A 109 3.14 0.70 5.66
CA GLU A 109 2.28 0.23 6.73
C GLU A 109 2.60 -1.21 7.14
N ILE A 110 2.82 -2.09 6.16
CA ILE A 110 3.25 -3.47 6.38
C ILE A 110 4.57 -3.49 7.17
N ALA A 111 5.58 -2.72 6.74
CA ALA A 111 6.87 -2.68 7.40
C ALA A 111 6.75 -2.22 8.87
N ASN A 112 6.02 -1.13 9.10
CA ASN A 112 5.77 -0.61 10.44
C ASN A 112 4.95 -1.57 11.31
N TYR A 113 3.95 -2.26 10.74
CA TYR A 113 3.15 -3.26 11.48
C TYR A 113 4.03 -4.42 11.95
N ILE A 114 4.85 -4.98 11.06
CA ILE A 114 5.75 -6.09 11.41
C ILE A 114 6.76 -5.64 12.47
N HIS A 115 7.37 -4.46 12.31
CA HIS A 115 8.28 -3.88 13.31
C HIS A 115 7.61 -3.76 14.68
N CYS A 116 6.43 -3.15 14.76
CA CYS A 116 5.73 -2.92 16.02
C CYS A 116 5.25 -4.22 16.68
N GLU A 117 4.75 -5.18 15.90
CA GLU A 117 4.14 -6.39 16.45
C GLU A 117 5.16 -7.46 16.84
N LEU A 118 6.26 -7.56 16.08
CA LEU A 118 7.31 -8.56 16.32
C LEU A 118 8.53 -7.98 17.05
N ASN A 119 8.63 -6.65 17.18
CA ASN A 119 9.76 -5.95 17.81
C ASN A 119 11.11 -6.29 17.14
N ILE A 120 11.12 -6.31 15.80
CA ILE A 120 12.30 -6.63 14.98
C ILE A 120 13.02 -5.36 14.54
N ASN A 121 14.35 -5.39 14.47
CA ASN A 121 15.13 -4.23 14.02
C ASN A 121 15.58 -4.31 12.55
N TYR A 122 15.26 -5.40 11.86
CA TYR A 122 15.61 -5.62 10.46
C TYR A 122 14.46 -6.30 9.73
N LEU A 123 14.11 -5.77 8.56
CA LEU A 123 13.16 -6.39 7.63
C LEU A 123 13.75 -6.32 6.23
N LYS A 124 13.77 -7.46 5.54
CA LYS A 124 14.10 -7.54 4.13
C LYS A 124 12.87 -7.87 3.32
N ILE A 125 12.67 -7.15 2.22
CA ILE A 125 11.56 -7.34 1.30
C ILE A 125 12.14 -7.62 -0.08
N GLU A 126 11.92 -8.83 -0.58
CA GLU A 126 12.41 -9.30 -1.87
C GLU A 126 11.24 -9.41 -2.85
N VAL A 127 11.40 -8.89 -4.07
CA VAL A 127 10.42 -9.03 -5.14
C VAL A 127 10.57 -10.42 -5.76
N GLU A 128 9.56 -11.27 -5.58
CA GLU A 128 9.50 -12.61 -6.17
C GLU A 128 8.89 -12.53 -7.58
N GLU A 129 7.73 -11.90 -7.70
CA GLU A 129 6.99 -11.75 -8.95
C GLU A 129 6.35 -10.37 -9.04
N GLY A 130 6.25 -9.81 -10.24
CA GLY A 130 5.53 -8.56 -10.47
C GLY A 130 6.43 -7.39 -10.84
N ASN A 131 6.14 -6.22 -10.31
CA ASN A 131 6.98 -5.03 -10.51
C ASN A 131 8.08 -5.00 -9.45
N ASP A 132 9.27 -4.61 -9.88
CA ASP A 132 10.39 -4.36 -8.97
C ASP A 132 10.42 -2.89 -8.52
N PHE A 133 11.37 -2.56 -7.64
CA PHE A 133 11.52 -1.24 -7.05
C PHE A 133 12.02 -0.18 -8.04
N SER A 134 12.45 -0.55 -9.25
CA SER A 134 12.76 0.42 -10.32
C SER A 134 11.50 1.06 -10.93
N SER A 135 10.33 0.47 -10.67
CA SER A 135 9.05 0.99 -11.18
C SER A 135 8.60 2.28 -10.47
N TYR A 136 9.23 2.64 -9.36
CA TYR A 136 8.92 3.79 -8.50
C TYR A 136 9.74 4.98 -8.98
N ASN A 137 9.10 5.90 -9.70
CA ASN A 137 9.80 6.99 -10.38
C ASN A 137 9.40 8.37 -9.85
N ASN A 138 8.36 8.45 -9.03
CA ASN A 138 7.79 9.71 -8.52
C ASN A 138 8.18 9.97 -7.06
N VAL A 139 8.38 8.93 -6.24
CA VAL A 139 8.75 9.03 -4.82
C VAL A 139 9.90 8.07 -4.53
N PRO A 140 11.08 8.56 -4.10
CA PRO A 140 12.19 7.70 -3.71
C PRO A 140 11.76 6.77 -2.56
N ILE A 141 12.05 5.47 -2.70
CA ILE A 141 11.71 4.46 -1.69
C ILE A 141 12.48 4.71 -0.38
N GLU A 142 13.68 5.27 -0.49
CA GLU A 142 14.53 5.64 0.63
C GLU A 142 13.96 6.81 1.46
N GLU A 143 13.01 7.56 0.91
CA GLU A 143 12.30 8.65 1.60
C GLU A 143 11.00 8.18 2.27
N MET A 144 10.79 6.86 2.41
CA MET A 144 9.68 6.31 3.19
C MET A 144 9.68 6.87 4.62
N ASN A 145 8.53 7.37 5.06
CA ASN A 145 8.33 7.89 6.42
C ASN A 145 8.16 6.74 7.44
N LEU A 146 9.21 5.94 7.60
CA LEU A 146 9.28 4.82 8.55
C LEU A 146 9.27 5.33 9.99
N LYS A 147 8.66 4.53 10.88
CA LYS A 147 8.66 4.84 12.31
C LYS A 147 10.01 4.60 12.95
N ASP A 148 10.19 5.17 14.14
CA ASP A 148 11.29 4.86 15.07
C ASP A 148 12.68 4.93 14.42
N HIS A 149 12.86 5.96 13.60
CA HIS A 149 14.08 6.23 12.82
C HIS A 149 14.47 5.10 11.86
N GLY A 150 13.48 4.34 11.38
CA GLY A 150 13.66 3.34 10.34
C GLY A 150 14.30 3.93 9.10
N LYS A 151 15.28 3.21 8.52
CA LYS A 151 15.97 3.59 7.29
C LYS A 151 15.80 2.49 6.26
N ALA A 152 15.25 2.87 5.11
CA ALA A 152 15.10 2.00 3.96
C ALA A 152 16.31 2.16 3.03
N GLU A 153 16.86 1.06 2.55
CA GLU A 153 17.94 1.03 1.55
C GLU A 153 17.60 0.03 0.45
N LEU A 154 17.68 0.47 -0.80
CA LEU A 154 17.56 -0.42 -1.95
C LEU A 154 18.89 -1.13 -2.24
N LYS A 155 18.85 -2.46 -2.26
CA LYS A 155 19.94 -3.32 -2.72
C LYS A 155 19.62 -3.80 -4.14
N GLY A 156 19.98 -2.97 -5.12
CA GLY A 156 19.57 -3.16 -6.51
C GLY A 156 18.06 -2.95 -6.67
N ASP A 157 17.48 -3.49 -7.76
CA ASP A 157 16.09 -3.17 -8.11
C ASP A 157 15.05 -4.05 -7.40
N LYS A 158 15.46 -5.16 -6.76
CA LYS A 158 14.53 -6.20 -6.25
C LYS A 158 14.52 -6.38 -4.74
N THR A 159 15.42 -5.73 -4.03
CA THR A 159 15.57 -5.94 -2.58
C THR A 159 15.51 -4.59 -1.88
N LEU A 160 14.60 -4.49 -0.91
CA LEU A 160 14.52 -3.38 0.02
C LEU A 160 14.89 -3.92 1.41
N GLU A 161 15.87 -3.27 2.04
CA GLU A 161 16.26 -3.55 3.41
C GLU A 161 15.84 -2.39 4.30
N ILE A 162 15.20 -2.70 5.42
CA ILE A 162 14.77 -1.72 6.39
C ILE A 162 15.40 -2.05 7.73
N ASN A 163 16.08 -1.05 8.31
CA ASN A 163 16.72 -1.16 9.62
C ASN A 163 16.11 -0.12 10.57
N TRP A 164 15.76 -0.54 11.78
CA TRP A 164 15.35 0.34 12.87
C TRP A 164 16.44 0.43 13.91
N SER A 165 16.67 1.64 14.44
CA SER A 165 17.67 1.87 15.49
C SER A 165 17.09 1.67 16.89
N GLU A 166 15.77 1.76 17.03
CA GLU A 166 15.07 1.66 18.30
C GLU A 166 13.83 0.79 18.16
N ASN A 167 13.48 0.15 19.28
CA ASN A 167 12.27 -0.64 19.43
C ASN A 167 11.28 0.19 20.27
N VAL A 168 10.17 0.65 19.67
CA VAL A 168 9.20 1.48 20.40
C VAL A 168 7.79 0.91 20.28
N ASN A 169 7.20 0.64 21.45
CA ASN A 169 5.81 0.21 21.58
C ASN A 169 4.87 1.42 21.45
N SER A 170 4.60 1.86 20.23
CA SER A 170 3.52 2.81 19.96
C SER A 170 2.23 2.07 19.58
N GLN A 171 1.09 2.44 20.21
CA GLN A 171 -0.23 2.03 19.74
C GLN A 171 -0.50 2.70 18.40
N ASN A 172 -0.84 1.91 17.38
CA ASN A 172 -0.95 2.38 16.02
C ASN A 172 -2.25 1.94 15.36
N GLU A 173 -2.85 2.88 14.64
CA GLU A 173 -3.91 2.60 13.68
C GLU A 173 -3.26 2.35 12.31
N PHE A 174 -3.58 1.18 11.76
CA PHE A 174 -3.09 0.69 10.47
C PHE A 174 -4.30 0.65 9.52
N LEU A 175 -4.22 1.37 8.40
CA LEU A 175 -5.32 1.53 7.45
C LEU A 175 -5.49 0.33 6.50
N TRP A 176 -4.39 -0.24 6.06
CA TRP A 176 -4.28 -1.33 5.10
C TRP A 176 -4.18 -2.71 5.74
N ILE A 177 -3.70 -2.83 6.98
CA ILE A 177 -3.30 -4.13 7.51
C ILE A 177 -4.44 -5.16 7.55
N GLU A 178 -5.68 -4.71 7.72
CA GLU A 178 -6.87 -5.56 7.70
C GLU A 178 -7.09 -6.24 6.34
N ASP A 179 -6.56 -5.69 5.24
CA ASP A 179 -6.62 -6.29 3.91
C ASP A 179 -5.62 -7.46 3.76
N PHE A 180 -4.69 -7.63 4.71
CA PHE A 180 -3.62 -8.62 4.68
C PHE A 180 -3.78 -9.66 5.81
N GLU A 181 -4.97 -10.28 5.90
CA GLU A 181 -5.30 -11.26 6.96
C GLU A 181 -4.24 -12.36 7.12
N GLY A 182 -3.71 -12.89 6.02
CA GLY A 182 -2.66 -13.91 6.05
C GLY A 182 -1.36 -13.43 6.73
N LEU A 183 -0.97 -12.19 6.50
CA LEU A 183 0.18 -11.57 7.17
C LEU A 183 -0.12 -11.35 8.65
N VAL A 184 -1.30 -10.82 8.97
CA VAL A 184 -1.75 -10.60 10.35
C VAL A 184 -1.69 -11.90 11.15
N ASN A 185 -2.30 -12.96 10.64
CA ASN A 185 -2.29 -14.27 11.28
C ASN A 185 -0.87 -14.77 11.52
N LYS A 186 0.01 -14.67 10.50
CA LYS A 186 1.40 -15.10 10.63
C LYS A 186 2.15 -14.31 11.71
N VAL A 187 2.00 -13.00 11.74
CA VAL A 187 2.63 -12.13 12.73
C VAL A 187 2.14 -12.45 14.14
N GLN A 188 0.84 -12.67 14.33
CA GLN A 188 0.29 -13.00 15.66
C GLN A 188 0.73 -14.40 16.15
N GLU A 189 0.82 -15.39 15.26
CA GLU A 189 1.39 -16.72 15.58
C GLU A 189 2.83 -16.60 16.10
N LEU A 190 3.65 -15.78 15.42
CA LEU A 190 5.04 -15.57 15.79
C LEU A 190 5.17 -14.80 17.11
N LYS A 191 4.36 -13.76 17.30
CA LYS A 191 4.29 -12.99 18.55
C LYS A 191 3.94 -13.89 19.74
N ALA A 192 2.95 -14.78 19.56
CA ALA A 192 2.57 -15.75 20.59
C ALA A 192 3.69 -16.76 20.88
N SER A 193 4.37 -17.24 19.84
CA SER A 193 5.50 -18.19 19.96
C SER A 193 6.68 -17.57 20.71
N ASN A 194 7.02 -16.31 20.43
CA ASN A 194 8.09 -15.60 21.12
C ASN A 194 7.78 -15.39 22.61
N LYS A 195 6.53 -15.05 22.93
CA LYS A 195 6.08 -14.88 24.32
C LYS A 195 6.10 -16.20 25.13
N SER A 196 5.86 -17.35 24.48
CA SER A 196 5.98 -18.65 25.14
C SER A 196 7.44 -18.95 25.49
N ARG A 197 8.35 -18.76 24.53
CA ARG A 197 9.79 -18.99 24.73
C ARG A 197 10.39 -18.11 25.84
N GLU A 198 10.00 -16.84 25.92
CA GLU A 198 10.43 -15.95 27.00
C GLU A 198 9.99 -16.46 28.38
N LYS A 199 8.78 -17.02 28.49
CA LYS A 199 8.28 -17.60 29.74
C LYS A 199 9.05 -18.87 30.11
N ASP A 200 9.29 -19.76 29.15
CA ASP A 200 9.99 -21.02 29.40
C ASP A 200 11.43 -20.78 29.88
N ASN A 201 12.14 -19.80 29.27
CA ASN A 201 13.47 -19.37 29.70
C ASN A 201 13.47 -18.77 31.12
N PHE A 202 12.42 -18.05 31.51
CA PHE A 202 12.28 -17.49 32.86
C PHE A 202 12.09 -18.59 33.92
N TYR A 203 11.36 -19.66 33.60
CA TYR A 203 11.23 -20.79 34.51
C TYR A 203 12.52 -21.62 34.58
N GLU A 204 13.23 -21.84 33.47
CA GLU A 204 14.51 -22.57 33.51
C GLU A 204 15.57 -21.84 34.34
N THR A 205 15.73 -20.53 34.15
CA THR A 205 16.69 -19.72 34.94
C THR A 205 16.32 -19.62 36.43
N SER A 206 15.03 -19.69 36.77
CA SER A 206 14.57 -19.68 38.17
C SER A 206 14.83 -21.00 38.91
N PHE A 207 14.95 -22.12 38.20
CA PHE A 207 15.26 -23.45 38.77
C PHE A 207 16.75 -23.84 38.67
N GLU A 208 17.58 -23.04 37.98
CA GLU A 208 19.03 -23.29 37.84
C GLU A 208 19.84 -23.04 39.12
N GLY A 209 19.25 -22.47 40.17
CA GLY A 209 19.90 -22.29 41.48
C GLY A 209 20.29 -23.59 42.21
N GLU A 210 19.79 -24.77 41.79
CA GLU A 210 20.02 -26.03 42.53
C GLU A 210 20.73 -27.16 41.74
N LYS A 211 21.08 -27.00 40.46
CA LYS A 211 21.66 -28.09 39.62
C LYS A 211 22.98 -27.75 38.93
N SER A 212 23.83 -26.96 39.59
CA SER A 212 25.07 -26.43 39.03
C SER A 212 26.18 -27.46 38.71
N SER A 213 26.15 -28.70 39.21
CA SER A 213 27.29 -29.63 39.06
C SER A 213 27.14 -30.69 37.96
N LEU A 214 25.94 -30.92 37.42
CA LEU A 214 25.71 -31.88 36.33
C LEU A 214 25.61 -31.21 34.95
N ARG A 215 25.27 -29.91 34.90
CA ARG A 215 25.18 -29.15 33.64
C ARG A 215 26.55 -28.83 33.03
N GLU A 216 27.57 -28.54 33.83
CA GLU A 216 28.92 -28.23 33.31
C GLU A 216 29.56 -29.40 32.53
N ALA A 217 29.11 -30.64 32.78
CA ALA A 217 29.57 -31.81 32.03
C ALA A 217 28.79 -32.04 30.71
N LEU A 218 27.53 -31.57 30.61
CA LEU A 218 26.72 -31.65 29.38
C LEU A 218 26.93 -30.46 28.44
N ILE A 219 27.30 -29.28 28.95
CA ILE A 219 27.52 -28.06 28.18
C ILE A 219 28.70 -28.19 27.19
N LYS A 220 29.58 -29.18 27.35
CA LYS A 220 30.64 -29.46 26.36
C LYS A 220 30.15 -30.19 25.10
N GLU A 221 28.93 -30.71 25.08
CA GLU A 221 28.32 -31.32 23.89
C GLU A 221 27.05 -30.57 23.41
N GLU A 222 26.53 -29.63 24.21
CA GLU A 222 25.48 -28.68 23.81
C GLU A 222 26.03 -27.26 23.58
N GLU A 223 27.12 -27.13 22.81
CA GLU A 223 27.18 -26.04 21.83
C GLU A 223 26.12 -26.32 20.74
N VAL A 224 24.85 -26.36 21.17
CA VAL A 224 23.73 -26.11 20.28
C VAL A 224 23.81 -24.62 20.05
N GLU A 225 24.56 -24.28 19.00
CA GLU A 225 24.31 -23.09 18.20
C GLU A 225 22.85 -22.72 18.35
N SER A 226 22.61 -21.49 18.82
CA SER A 226 21.32 -20.83 18.74
C SER A 226 20.81 -20.97 17.30
N SER A 227 20.07 -22.03 17.01
CA SER A 227 19.68 -22.46 15.66
C SER A 227 18.52 -21.62 15.11
N LEU A 228 18.42 -20.38 15.58
CA LEU A 228 17.77 -19.27 14.89
C LEU A 228 18.75 -18.50 14.00
N GLY A 229 20.06 -18.79 14.05
CA GLY A 229 21.02 -18.37 13.03
C GLY A 229 20.90 -19.26 11.79
N GLU A 230 20.49 -18.66 10.66
CA GLU A 230 20.65 -19.12 9.25
C GLU A 230 19.38 -19.42 8.43
N ARG A 231 18.17 -19.40 9.00
CA ARG A 231 16.95 -19.28 8.18
C ARG A 231 16.03 -18.23 8.78
N GLY A 232 16.22 -16.98 8.36
CA GLY A 232 15.28 -15.89 8.64
C GLY A 232 13.86 -16.35 8.34
N ILE A 233 12.92 -16.03 9.23
CA ILE A 233 11.53 -16.42 9.06
C ILE A 233 11.03 -15.64 7.85
N SER A 234 10.40 -16.34 6.91
CA SER A 234 9.90 -15.70 5.70
C SER A 234 8.41 -15.92 5.49
N TYR A 235 7.79 -14.93 4.84
CA TYR A 235 6.39 -14.94 4.47
C TYR A 235 6.24 -14.40 3.06
N ILE A 236 5.46 -15.09 2.23
CA ILE A 236 5.11 -14.62 0.88
C ILE A 236 3.85 -13.79 0.98
N LEU A 237 3.97 -12.51 0.68
CA LEU A 237 2.90 -11.54 0.60
C LEU A 237 2.50 -11.33 -0.85
N GLU A 238 1.23 -11.57 -1.16
CA GLU A 238 0.66 -11.23 -2.47
C GLU A 238 -0.18 -9.95 -2.37
N ILE A 239 0.05 -9.02 -3.29
CA ILE A 239 -0.72 -7.77 -3.40
C ILE A 239 -1.32 -7.68 -4.81
N ASP A 240 -2.64 -7.57 -4.89
CA ASP A 240 -3.34 -7.24 -6.14
C ASP A 240 -3.40 -5.72 -6.30
N ASN A 241 -2.57 -5.20 -7.21
CA ASN A 241 -2.46 -3.78 -7.48
C ASN A 241 -3.46 -3.29 -8.55
N SER A 242 -4.43 -4.10 -8.98
CA SER A 242 -5.36 -3.68 -10.03
C SER A 242 -6.43 -2.69 -9.54
N PHE A 243 -6.87 -2.78 -8.28
CA PHE A 243 -7.93 -1.93 -7.71
C PHE A 243 -9.22 -1.84 -8.55
N GLY A 244 -9.56 -2.92 -9.26
CA GLY A 244 -10.71 -2.96 -10.18
C GLY A 244 -10.49 -2.22 -11.52
N ILE A 245 -9.28 -1.74 -11.78
CA ILE A 245 -8.88 -1.09 -13.03
C ILE A 245 -8.46 -2.17 -14.03
N SER A 246 -9.24 -2.33 -15.10
CA SER A 246 -8.84 -3.20 -16.21
C SER A 246 -7.73 -2.58 -17.06
N GLU A 247 -6.94 -3.41 -17.76
CA GLU A 247 -5.87 -2.94 -18.66
C GLU A 247 -6.37 -1.92 -19.70
N LYS A 248 -7.56 -2.15 -20.24
CA LYS A 248 -8.21 -1.23 -21.19
C LYS A 248 -8.47 0.14 -20.57
N ILE A 249 -8.99 0.18 -19.34
CA ILE A 249 -9.25 1.41 -18.60
C ILE A 249 -7.93 2.09 -18.24
N GLY A 250 -6.98 1.33 -17.69
CA GLY A 250 -5.68 1.82 -17.26
C GLY A 250 -4.92 2.56 -18.36
N LYS A 251 -4.77 1.92 -19.53
CA LYS A 251 -4.11 2.53 -20.71
C LYS A 251 -4.76 3.86 -21.10
N LYS A 252 -6.09 3.95 -21.01
CA LYS A 252 -6.83 5.15 -21.39
C LYS A 252 -6.65 6.29 -20.41
N ILE A 253 -6.59 6.00 -19.11
CA ILE A 253 -6.48 7.03 -18.07
C ILE A 253 -5.03 7.42 -17.76
N GLY A 254 -4.06 6.77 -18.41
CA GLY A 254 -2.63 7.03 -18.22
C GLY A 254 -2.00 6.27 -17.05
N VAL A 255 -2.66 5.20 -16.58
CA VAL A 255 -2.06 4.22 -15.68
C VAL A 255 -1.10 3.33 -16.48
N ASN A 256 0.10 3.11 -15.95
CA ASN A 256 1.01 2.14 -16.52
C ASN A 256 0.45 0.70 -16.32
N PRO A 257 0.19 -0.07 -17.41
CA PRO A 257 -0.36 -1.42 -17.33
C PRO A 257 0.47 -2.40 -16.51
N THR A 258 1.76 -2.15 -16.32
CA THR A 258 2.61 -3.01 -15.48
C THR A 258 2.12 -3.08 -14.05
N TRP A 259 1.39 -2.08 -13.55
CA TRP A 259 0.80 -2.12 -12.21
C TRP A 259 -0.47 -2.98 -12.10
N LEU A 260 -1.11 -3.31 -13.22
CA LEU A 260 -2.41 -3.99 -13.24
C LEU A 260 -2.27 -5.52 -13.18
N LYS A 261 -1.45 -5.98 -12.24
CA LYS A 261 -1.15 -7.39 -12.00
C LYS A 261 -0.94 -7.64 -10.52
N LYS A 262 -0.99 -8.91 -10.13
CA LYS A 262 -0.56 -9.33 -8.80
C LYS A 262 0.96 -9.23 -8.70
N CYS A 263 1.44 -8.76 -7.57
CA CYS A 263 2.85 -8.76 -7.20
C CYS A 263 3.02 -9.65 -5.97
N SER A 264 4.14 -10.34 -5.90
CA SER A 264 4.51 -11.24 -4.82
C SER A 264 5.83 -10.80 -4.22
N PHE A 265 5.84 -10.66 -2.89
CA PHE A 265 6.99 -10.22 -2.12
C PHE A 265 7.31 -11.25 -1.06
N LYS A 266 8.58 -11.58 -0.93
CA LYS A 266 9.07 -12.36 0.19
C LYS A 266 9.56 -11.41 1.27
N LEU A 267 8.86 -11.42 2.39
CA LEU A 267 9.25 -10.74 3.61
C LEU A 267 10.17 -11.68 4.39
N VAL A 268 11.33 -11.19 4.84
CA VAL A 268 12.29 -11.95 5.66
C VAL A 268 12.61 -11.13 6.90
N PHE A 269 12.40 -11.73 8.07
CA PHE A 269 12.58 -11.14 9.39
C PHE A 269 13.10 -12.15 10.42
#